data_AF-A0A847Y2A7-F1
#
_entry.id   AF-A0A847Y2A7-F1
#
_cell.length_a   1.000
_cell.length_b   1.000
_cell.length_c   1.000
_cell.angle_alpha   90.00
_cell.angle_beta   90.00
_cell.angle_gamma   90.00
#
_symmetry.space_group_name_H-M   'P 1'
#
loop_
_entity.id
_entity.type
_entity.pdbx_description
1 polymer ?
#
loop_
_entity_poly.entity_id
_entity_poly.type
_entity_poly.pdbx_seq_one_letter_code
_entity_poly.pdbx_strand_id
1 'polypeptide(L)' 'MDEQNRKLAGLILNCRPEDLKGIALRSDGSLAVVAPNGMKFVFSPVELDNARDSFGLSPVPSTETAGKARRQEHRL' A
#
# COMPACT_ATOMS: atom_id res chain seq x y z
N MET A 1 -1.85 -9.03 2.84
CA MET A 1 -2.47 -7.88 2.14
C MET A 1 -2.67 -6.70 3.09
N ASP A 2 -3.11 -6.95 4.32
CA ASP A 2 -3.37 -5.93 5.35
C ASP A 2 -2.14 -5.15 5.84
N GLU A 3 -0.97 -5.78 5.94
CA GLU A 3 0.24 -5.09 6.44
C GLU A 3 0.68 -3.94 5.53
N GLN A 4 0.57 -4.10 4.22
CA GLN A 4 0.90 -3.03 3.28
C GLN A 4 -0.11 -1.89 3.33
N ASN A 5 -1.40 -2.21 3.43
CA ASN A 5 -2.45 -1.20 3.60
C ASN A 5 -2.25 -0.41 4.90
N ARG A 6 -1.79 -1.08 5.97
CA ARG A 6 -1.45 -0.42 7.24
C ARG A 6 -0.23 0.49 7.10
N LYS A 7 0.81 0.05 6.40
CA LYS A 7 2.00 0.86 6.10
C LYS A 7 1.65 2.09 5.29
N LEU A 8 0.84 1.92 4.24
CA LEU A 8 0.37 3.00 3.39
C LEU A 8 -0.51 4.00 4.15
N ALA A 9 -1.46 3.50 4.95
CA ALA A 9 -2.28 4.34 5.83
C ALA A 9 -1.45 5.13 6.84
N GLY A 10 -0.43 4.51 7.44
CA GLY A 10 0.50 5.18 8.36
C GLY A 10 1.31 6.28 7.66
N LEU A 11 1.79 6.00 6.44
CA LEU A 11 2.49 6.99 5.61
C LEU A 11 1.59 8.19 5.27
N ILE A 12 0.36 7.95 4.81
CA ILE A 12 -0.59 9.01 4.45
C ILE A 12 -0.97 9.87 5.68
N LEU A 13 -1.17 9.23 6.84
CA LEU A 13 -1.54 9.90 8.08
C LEU A 13 -0.34 10.42 8.88
N ASN A 14 0.89 10.26 8.35
CA ASN A 14 2.14 10.58 9.03
C ASN A 14 2.22 10.02 10.47
N CYS A 15 1.84 8.76 10.63
CA CYS A 15 1.86 8.04 11.91
C CYS A 15 2.48 6.64 11.74
N ARG A 16 2.85 6.00 12.86
CA ARG A 16 3.36 4.64 12.76
C ARG A 16 2.21 3.68 12.42
N PRO A 17 2.45 2.66 11.58
CA PRO A 17 1.42 1.67 11.24
C PRO A 17 0.88 0.94 12.48
N GLU A 18 1.73 0.74 13.49
CA GLU A 18 1.38 0.10 14.76
C GLU A 18 0.43 0.94 15.65
N ASP A 19 0.41 2.26 15.46
CA ASP A 19 -0.45 3.17 16.23
C ASP A 19 -1.89 3.21 15.67
N LEU A 20 -2.10 2.69 14.46
CA LEU A 20 -3.43 2.63 13.84
C LEU A 20 -4.34 1.68 14.61
N LYS A 21 -5.49 2.20 15.05
CA LYS A 21 -6.48 1.44 15.81
C LYS A 21 -7.25 0.44 14.94
N GLY A 22 -7.30 0.65 13.63
CA GLY A 22 -7.98 -0.25 12.72
C GLY A 22 -7.78 0.12 11.26
N ILE A 23 -7.83 -0.90 10.39
CA ILE A 23 -7.88 -0.76 8.94
C ILE A 23 -8.91 -1.74 8.38
N ALA A 24 -9.62 -1.36 7.33
CA ALA A 24 -10.55 -2.23 6.63
C ALA A 24 -10.56 -1.86 5.14
N LEU A 25 -10.18 -2.82 4.30
CA LEU A 25 -10.34 -2.70 2.85
C LEU A 25 -11.80 -2.99 2.49
N ARG A 26 -12.43 -2.05 1.80
CA ARG A 26 -13.83 -2.17 1.40
C ARG A 26 -13.95 -2.80 0.02
N SER A 27 -15.13 -3.31 -0.31
CA SER A 27 -15.42 -3.97 -1.59
C SER A 27 -15.26 -3.04 -2.82
N ASP A 28 -15.36 -1.73 -2.62
CA ASP A 28 -15.12 -0.71 -3.64
C ASP A 28 -13.63 -0.37 -3.83
N GLY A 29 -12.72 -1.05 -3.12
CA GLY A 29 -11.27 -0.83 -3.19
C GLY A 29 -10.78 0.31 -2.29
N SER A 30 -11.69 1.06 -1.66
CA SER A 30 -11.35 2.10 -0.69
C SER A 30 -10.82 1.50 0.62
N LEU A 31 -9.91 2.22 1.29
CA LEU A 31 -9.35 1.83 2.58
C LEU A 31 -9.89 2.71 3.70
N ALA A 32 -10.66 2.11 4.60
CA ALA A 32 -11.09 2.76 5.84
C ALA A 32 -10.02 2.57 6.93
N VAL A 33 -9.66 3.65 7.61
CA VAL A 33 -8.58 3.70 8.61
C VAL A 33 -9.06 4.42 9.86
N VAL A 34 -8.71 3.89 11.05
CA VAL A 34 -8.93 4.54 12.34
C VAL A 34 -7.57 4.99 12.90
N ALA A 35 -7.37 6.30 12.95
CA ALA A 35 -6.16 6.93 13.46
C ALA A 35 -6.02 6.78 14.99
N PRO A 36 -4.83 7.03 15.56
CA PRO A 36 -4.57 6.86 16.99
C PRO A 36 -5.48 7.74 17.87
N ASN A 37 -5.80 8.94 17.40
CA ASN A 37 -6.72 9.88 18.04
C ASN A 37 -8.20 9.48 17.94
N GLY A 38 -8.53 8.36 17.27
CA GLY A 38 -9.89 7.88 17.06
C GLY A 38 -10.60 8.47 15.85
N MET A 39 -9.96 9.38 15.10
CA MET A 39 -10.51 9.89 13.84
C MET A 39 -10.55 8.78 12.79
N LYS A 40 -11.59 8.80 11.96
CA LYS A 40 -11.80 7.84 10.89
C LYS A 40 -11.55 8.52 9.55
N PHE A 41 -10.75 7.89 8.72
CA PHE A 41 -10.43 8.33 7.36
C PHE A 41 -10.83 7.26 6.37
N VAL A 42 -11.24 7.67 5.18
CA VAL A 42 -11.50 6.76 4.05
C VAL A 42 -10.71 7.28 2.88
N PHE A 43 -9.80 6.45 2.37
CA PHE A 43 -9.00 6.75 1.20
C PHE A 43 -9.58 6.00 0.01
N SER A 44 -9.88 6.73 -1.05
CA SER A 44 -10.31 6.15 -2.32
C SER A 44 -9.17 5.32 -2.96
N PRO A 45 -9.50 4.38 -3.87
CA PRO A 45 -8.49 3.63 -4.60
C PRO A 45 -7.46 4.52 -5.30
N VAL A 46 -7.91 5.67 -5.83
CA VAL A 46 -7.07 6.65 -6.53
C VAL A 46 -6.09 7.33 -5.57
N GLU A 47 -6.55 7.73 -4.38
CA GLU A 47 -5.66 8.31 -3.36
C GLU A 47 -4.61 7.32 -2.88
N LEU A 48 -4.98 6.05 -2.72
CA LEU A 48 -4.07 4.98 -2.33
C LEU A 48 -3.02 4.71 -3.41
N ASP A 49 -3.41 4.75 -4.68
CA ASP A 49 -2.49 4.58 -5.81
C ASP A 49 -1.50 5.76 -5.92
N ASN A 50 -2.01 6.99 -5.85
CA ASN A 50 -1.18 8.19 -5.84
C ASN A 50 -0.20 8.22 -4.66
N ALA A 51 -0.65 7.79 -3.47
CA ALA A 51 0.22 7.69 -2.30
C ALA A 51 1.31 6.64 -2.52
N ARG A 52 0.98 5.47 -3.08
CA ARG A 52 1.97 4.44 -3.40
C ARG A 52 3.04 4.93 -4.37
N ASP A 53 2.63 5.60 -5.44
CA ASP A 53 3.53 6.20 -6.42
C ASP A 53 4.43 7.25 -5.76
N SER A 54 3.84 8.16 -4.97
CA SER A 54 4.56 9.22 -4.25
C SER A 54 5.58 8.68 -3.26
N PHE A 55 5.32 7.52 -2.64
CA PHE A 55 6.24 6.87 -1.70
C PHE A 55 7.19 5.86 -2.36
N GLY A 56 7.16 5.72 -3.69
CA GLY A 56 7.96 4.74 -4.42
C GLY A 56 7.69 3.29 -4.00
N LEU A 57 6.49 3.01 -3.48
CA LEU A 57 6.09 1.67 -3.10
C LEU A 57 5.68 0.91 -4.36
N SER A 58 6.51 -0.05 -4.78
CA SER A 58 6.17 -0.92 -5.91
C SER A 58 4.77 -1.52 -5.69
N PRO A 59 3.91 -1.57 -6.73
CA PRO A 59 2.62 -2.24 -6.62
C PRO A 59 2.86 -3.65 -6.10
N VAL A 60 1.99 -4.14 -5.20
CA VAL A 60 2.03 -5.54 -4.79
C VAL A 60 2.10 -6.37 -6.04
N PRO A 61 3.10 -7.25 -6.18
CA PRO A 61 3.00 -8.27 -7.20
C PRO A 61 1.79 -9.11 -6.81
N SER A 62 0.68 -8.91 -7.52
CA SER A 62 -0.36 -9.93 -7.64
C SER A 62 0.38 -11.20 -8.01
N THR A 63 0.42 -12.17 -7.10
CA THR A 63 1.14 -13.41 -7.32
C THR A 63 0.62 -14.09 -8.59
N GLU A 64 1.59 -14.48 -9.44
CA GLU A 64 1.55 -15.34 -10.64
C GLU A 64 1.25 -14.64 -11.98
N THR A 65 2.24 -14.50 -12.88
CA THR A 65 2.76 -15.64 -13.66
C THR A 65 4.25 -15.50 -14.01
N ALA A 66 4.93 -16.65 -13.96
CA ALA A 66 6.32 -16.88 -14.32
C ALA A 66 6.82 -16.19 -15.60
N GLY A 67 8.00 -15.58 -15.52
CA GLY A 67 8.68 -14.95 -16.65
C GLY A 67 10.16 -14.71 -16.35
N LYS A 68 10.89 -15.81 -16.19
CA LYS A 68 12.34 -15.90 -16.01
C LYS A 68 13.11 -15.01 -17.00
N ALA A 69 13.71 -13.90 -16.53
CA ALA A 69 14.78 -13.23 -17.26
C ALA A 69 16.07 -13.33 -16.43
N ARG A 70 16.87 -14.33 -16.79
CA ARG A 70 18.21 -14.59 -16.25
C ARG A 70 19.14 -13.41 -16.55
N ARG A 71 20.06 -13.15 -15.61
CA ARG A 71 21.40 -12.58 -15.85
C ARG A 71 21.98 -13.09 -17.18
N GLN A 72 22.62 -12.23 -17.98
CA GLN A 72 24.06 -12.34 -18.29
C GLN A 72 24.53 -11.19 -19.20
N GLU A 73 25.73 -10.70 -18.90
CA GLU A 73 26.56 -9.78 -19.68
C GLU A 73 26.86 -10.33 -21.09
N HIS A 74 26.92 -9.46 -22.11
CA HIS A 74 28.02 -9.46 -23.11
C HIS A 74 27.88 -8.31 -24.14
N ARG A 75 28.77 -7.33 -23.96
CA ARG A 75 29.72 -6.78 -24.95
C ARG A 75 29.46 -7.09 -26.43
N LEU A 76 29.37 -6.02 -27.23
CA LEU A 76 29.81 -5.95 -28.62
C LEU A 76 30.90 -4.87 -28.70
#